data_AF-Q6LLD3-F1
#
_entry.id   AF-Q6LLD3-F1
#
_cell.length_a   1.000
_cell.length_b   1.000
_cell.length_c   1.000
_cell.angle_alpha   90.00
_cell.angle_beta   90.00
_cell.angle_gamma   90.00
#
_symmetry.space_group_name_H-M   'P 1'
#
loop_
_entity.id
_entity.type
_entity.pdbx_description
1 polymer ?
#
loop_
_entity_poly.entity_id
_entity_poly.type
_entity_poly.pdbx_seq_one_letter_code
_entity_poly.pdbx_strand_id
1 'polypeptide(L)'
;MQIDESYQRRINKVCDYIYAHLDDELTVEDLSKVAHFSKYHFHRQFTHYMGIGVFKFIQQLRLKRASYQLFFHRDTRIIDIALDANFEYPESFSRAFKKVFAQSPSEFRHQSNWLQWHQKYHYREIKLEKNMNVEIKHFQQVDVLLFGIMALIMA
;
A
#
# COMPACT_ATOMS: atom_id res chain seq x y z
N MET A 1 17.93 9.83 16.62
CA MET A 1 18.05 8.37 16.41
C MET A 1 18.70 8.17 15.06
N GLN A 2 19.96 7.69 15.04
CA GLN A 2 20.72 7.51 13.80
C GLN A 2 20.18 6.25 13.12
N ILE A 3 19.41 6.43 12.05
CA ILE A 3 18.97 5.31 11.22
C ILE A 3 20.20 4.87 10.43
N ASP A 4 20.62 3.62 10.62
CA ASP A 4 21.68 3.04 9.82
C ASP A 4 21.22 2.99 8.35
N GLU A 5 21.93 3.73 7.50
CA GLU A 5 21.63 3.92 6.09
C GLU A 5 21.58 2.58 5.31
N SER A 6 22.35 1.59 5.78
CA SER A 6 22.33 0.22 5.25
C SER A 6 20.99 -0.48 5.49
N TYR A 7 20.42 -0.30 6.68
CA TYR A 7 19.12 -0.90 7.04
C TYR A 7 17.98 -0.29 6.25
N GLN A 8 17.97 1.04 6.14
CA GLN A 8 16.98 1.76 5.34
C GLN A 8 16.96 1.27 3.89
N ARG A 9 18.14 1.16 3.26
CA ARG A 9 18.26 0.66 1.88
C ARG A 9 17.68 -0.75 1.72
N ARG A 10 17.92 -1.63 2.68
CA ARG A 10 17.44 -3.02 2.65
C ARG A 10 15.92 -3.11 2.85
N ILE A 11 15.35 -2.28 3.73
CA ILE A 11 13.90 -2.19 3.88
C ILE A 11 13.24 -1.59 2.63
N ASN A 12 13.84 -0.58 2.00
CA ASN A 12 13.33 -0.03 0.75
C ASN A 12 13.28 -1.09 -0.36
N LYS A 13 14.34 -1.89 -0.52
CA LYS A 13 14.34 -3.03 -1.46
C LYS A 13 13.19 -4.01 -1.21
N VAL A 14 12.86 -4.26 0.05
CA VAL A 14 11.71 -5.11 0.40
C VAL A 14 10.39 -4.44 0.00
N CYS A 15 10.25 -3.14 0.23
CA CYS A 15 9.07 -2.40 -0.22
C CYS A 15 8.92 -2.48 -1.73
N ASP A 16 10.00 -2.22 -2.50
CA ASP A 16 10.00 -2.29 -3.96
C ASP A 16 9.60 -3.68 -4.45
N TYR A 17 10.14 -4.73 -3.82
CA TYR A 17 9.77 -6.11 -4.10
C TYR A 17 8.29 -6.37 -3.81
N ILE A 18 7.77 -5.93 -2.65
CA ILE A 18 6.35 -6.07 -2.32
C ILE A 18 5.46 -5.36 -3.36
N TYR A 19 5.85 -4.18 -3.84
CA TYR A 19 5.08 -3.46 -4.87
C TYR A 19 5.03 -4.22 -6.19
N ALA A 20 6.17 -4.78 -6.63
CA ALA A 20 6.25 -5.56 -7.86
C ALA A 20 5.54 -6.91 -7.79
N HIS A 21 5.40 -7.48 -6.58
CA HIS A 21 4.88 -8.82 -6.32
C HIS A 21 3.62 -8.81 -5.46
N LEU A 22 2.81 -7.76 -5.55
CA LEU A 22 1.70 -7.55 -4.63
C LEU A 22 0.60 -8.62 -4.72
N ASP A 23 0.48 -9.30 -5.86
CA ASP A 23 -0.49 -10.38 -6.11
C ASP A 23 -0.01 -11.76 -5.65
N ASP A 24 1.29 -11.90 -5.43
CA ASP A 24 1.91 -13.17 -5.09
C ASP A 24 1.66 -13.57 -3.63
N GLU A 25 1.88 -14.85 -3.34
CA GLU A 25 1.99 -15.33 -1.97
C GLU A 25 3.35 -14.91 -1.40
N LEU A 26 3.37 -13.81 -0.65
CA LEU A 26 4.58 -13.28 -0.03
C LEU A 26 4.75 -13.85 1.38
N THR A 27 5.83 -14.59 1.64
CA THR A 27 6.13 -15.10 2.99
C THR A 27 7.19 -14.27 3.72
N VAL A 28 7.24 -14.37 5.06
CA VAL A 28 8.32 -13.74 5.85
C VAL A 28 9.69 -14.27 5.42
N GLU A 29 9.77 -15.54 5.01
CA GLU A 29 11.01 -16.15 4.56
C GLU A 29 11.52 -15.44 3.30
N ASP A 30 10.67 -15.28 2.29
CA ASP A 30 11.04 -14.65 1.01
C ASP A 30 11.46 -13.20 1.21
N LEU A 31 10.66 -12.45 1.97
CA LEU A 31 10.95 -11.04 2.23
C LEU A 31 12.22 -10.86 3.10
N SER A 32 12.51 -11.81 3.99
CA SER A 32 13.76 -11.79 4.76
C SER A 32 14.99 -12.01 3.88
N LYS A 33 14.88 -12.85 2.85
CA LYS A 33 15.94 -13.09 1.85
C LYS A 33 16.18 -11.85 1.00
N VAL A 34 15.13 -11.17 0.52
CA VAL A 34 15.24 -9.88 -0.18
C VAL A 34 15.95 -8.84 0.69
N ALA A 35 15.62 -8.83 1.98
CA ALA A 35 16.27 -7.97 2.95
C ALA A 35 17.68 -8.43 3.33
N HIS A 36 18.13 -9.64 2.99
CA HIS A 36 19.33 -10.33 3.49
C HIS A 36 19.40 -10.52 5.02
N PHE A 37 18.25 -10.55 5.69
CA PHE A 37 18.15 -10.72 7.15
C PHE A 37 17.71 -12.14 7.50
N SER A 38 17.98 -12.56 8.74
CA SER A 38 17.23 -13.68 9.31
C SER A 38 15.76 -13.30 9.50
N LYS A 39 14.83 -14.27 9.45
CA LYS A 39 13.38 -14.05 9.64
C LYS A 39 13.04 -13.16 10.83
N TYR A 40 13.61 -13.48 12.00
CA TYR A 40 13.33 -12.76 13.25
C TYR A 40 13.84 -11.33 13.21
N HIS A 41 15.07 -11.14 12.68
CA HIS A 41 15.64 -9.80 12.58
C HIS A 41 14.89 -8.94 11.57
N PHE A 42 14.52 -9.52 10.42
CA PHE A 42 13.70 -8.87 9.42
C PHE A 42 12.37 -8.37 10.01
N HIS A 43 11.61 -9.22 10.68
CA HIS A 43 10.32 -8.84 11.25
C HIS A 43 10.46 -7.67 12.24
N ARG A 44 11.45 -7.75 13.15
CA ARG A 44 11.73 -6.68 14.12
C ARG A 44 12.10 -5.38 13.43
N GLN A 45 12.99 -5.46 12.44
CA GLN A 45 13.56 -4.30 11.78
C GLN A 45 12.57 -3.62 10.83
N PHE A 46 11.81 -4.40 10.07
CA PHE A 46 10.73 -3.90 9.23
C PHE A 46 9.70 -3.17 10.10
N THR A 47 9.25 -3.79 11.21
CA THR A 47 8.28 -3.16 12.11
C THR A 47 8.84 -1.89 12.75
N HIS A 48 10.10 -1.90 13.15
CA HIS A 48 10.77 -0.73 13.71
C HIS A 48 10.84 0.43 12.70
N TYR A 49 11.18 0.13 11.44
CA TYR A 49 11.34 1.14 10.39
C TYR A 49 9.99 1.66 9.87
N MET A 50 9.06 0.74 9.59
CA MET A 50 7.76 1.03 8.97
C MET A 50 6.65 1.36 9.98
N GLY A 51 6.87 1.10 11.27
CA GLY A 51 5.89 1.29 12.34
C GLY A 51 4.74 0.28 12.33
N ILE A 52 4.74 -0.68 11.41
CA ILE A 52 3.78 -1.78 11.29
C ILE A 52 4.46 -3.05 10.77
N GLY A 53 3.89 -4.20 11.11
CA GLY A 53 4.34 -5.48 10.59
C GLY A 53 4.12 -5.61 9.08
N VAL A 54 4.96 -6.42 8.43
CA VAL A 54 5.03 -6.55 6.97
C VAL A 54 3.73 -7.03 6.33
N PHE A 55 3.04 -8.01 6.92
CA PHE A 55 1.76 -8.47 6.38
C PHE A 55 0.65 -7.42 6.47
N LYS A 56 0.66 -6.61 7.53
CA LYS A 56 -0.27 -5.49 7.66
C LYS A 56 0.02 -4.42 6.61
N PHE A 57 1.30 -4.23 6.26
CA PHE A 57 1.70 -3.33 5.19
C PHE A 57 1.21 -3.82 3.83
N ILE A 58 1.47 -5.08 3.49
CA ILE A 58 0.98 -5.73 2.26
C ILE A 58 -0.55 -5.61 2.15
N GLN A 59 -1.27 -5.93 3.24
CA GLN A 59 -2.72 -5.81 3.28
C GLN A 59 -3.20 -4.36 3.05
N GLN A 60 -2.49 -3.36 3.60
CA GLN A 60 -2.83 -1.95 3.36
C GLN A 60 -2.63 -1.56 1.89
N LEU A 61 -1.58 -2.05 1.24
CA LEU A 61 -1.36 -1.81 -0.19
C LEU A 61 -2.46 -2.45 -1.05
N ARG A 62 -2.83 -3.70 -0.76
CA ARG A 62 -3.94 -4.38 -1.46
C ARG A 62 -5.27 -3.66 -1.28
N LEU A 63 -5.57 -3.19 -0.06
CA LEU A 63 -6.77 -2.39 0.23
C LEU A 63 -6.73 -1.02 -0.48
N LYS A 64 -5.56 -0.39 -0.60
CA LYS A 64 -5.38 0.84 -1.38
C LYS A 64 -5.69 0.59 -2.86
N ARG A 65 -5.15 -0.47 -3.45
CA ARG A 65 -5.48 -0.87 -4.83
C ARG A 65 -6.99 -1.12 -5.00
N ALA A 66 -7.60 -1.85 -4.07
CA ALA A 66 -9.04 -2.09 -4.07
C ALA A 66 -9.87 -0.80 -4.02
N SER A 67 -9.44 0.22 -3.26
CA SER A 67 -10.14 1.51 -3.26
C SER A 67 -10.11 2.20 -4.62
N TYR A 68 -9.02 2.07 -5.38
CA TYR A 68 -8.97 2.59 -6.75
C TYR A 68 -9.89 1.82 -7.67
N GLN A 69 -9.92 0.48 -7.57
CA GLN A 69 -10.84 -0.33 -8.34
C GLN A 69 -12.31 0.02 -8.04
N LEU A 70 -12.66 0.21 -6.77
CA LEU A 70 -14.01 0.64 -6.36
C LEU A 70 -14.39 2.01 -6.93
N PHE A 71 -13.42 2.91 -7.06
CA PHE A 71 -13.65 4.28 -7.54
C PHE A 71 -13.76 4.35 -9.06
N PHE A 72 -12.82 3.73 -9.79
CA PHE A 72 -12.73 3.81 -11.25
C PHE A 72 -13.56 2.77 -11.99
N HIS A 73 -13.76 1.58 -11.41
CA HIS A 73 -14.44 0.47 -12.06
C HIS A 73 -15.76 0.15 -11.34
N ARG A 74 -16.76 1.02 -11.54
CA ARG A 74 -18.04 0.93 -10.83
C ARG A 74 -18.82 -0.35 -11.14
N ASP A 75 -18.60 -0.94 -12.31
CA ASP A 75 -19.29 -2.15 -12.77
C ASP A 75 -18.64 -3.45 -12.27
N THR A 76 -17.37 -3.41 -11.82
CA THR A 76 -16.71 -4.58 -11.24
C THR A 76 -17.42 -5.00 -9.96
N ARG A 77 -17.69 -6.29 -9.75
CA ARG A 77 -18.38 -6.73 -8.54
C ARG A 77 -17.46 -6.58 -7.34
N ILE A 78 -18.01 -6.18 -6.19
CA ILE A 78 -17.23 -6.02 -4.94
C ILE A 78 -16.54 -7.34 -4.55
N ILE A 79 -17.16 -8.48 -4.85
CA ILE A 79 -16.59 -9.81 -4.59
C ILE A 79 -15.32 -10.06 -5.41
N ASP A 80 -15.29 -9.64 -6.68
CA ASP A 80 -14.12 -9.82 -7.55
C ASP A 80 -12.96 -8.94 -7.03
N ILE A 81 -13.26 -7.69 -6.66
CA ILE A 81 -12.29 -6.76 -6.04
C ILE A 81 -11.74 -7.33 -4.72
N ALA A 82 -12.57 -8.02 -3.93
CA ALA A 82 -12.14 -8.65 -2.69
C ALA A 82 -11.18 -9.82 -2.96
N LEU A 83 -11.49 -10.66 -3.95
CA LEU A 83 -10.64 -11.77 -4.38
C LEU A 83 -9.31 -11.26 -4.93
N ASP A 84 -9.33 -10.23 -5.76
CA ASP A 84 -8.13 -9.55 -6.29
C ASP A 84 -7.28 -8.89 -5.19
N ALA A 85 -7.87 -8.62 -4.03
CA ALA A 85 -7.15 -8.13 -2.84
C ALA A 85 -6.69 -9.28 -1.91
N ASN A 86 -6.75 -10.52 -2.38
CA ASN A 86 -6.46 -11.77 -1.67
C ASN A 86 -7.30 -11.96 -0.39
N PHE A 87 -8.58 -11.61 -0.45
CA PHE A 87 -9.53 -11.99 0.59
C PHE A 87 -10.41 -13.14 0.09
N GLU A 88 -10.29 -14.30 0.75
CA GLU A 88 -11.15 -15.46 0.47
C GLU A 88 -12.63 -15.17 0.76
N TYR A 89 -12.92 -14.33 1.76
CA TYR A 89 -14.27 -14.03 2.23
C TYR A 89 -14.61 -12.54 2.08
N PRO A 90 -15.69 -12.17 1.38
CA PRO A 90 -16.11 -10.77 1.18
C PRO A 90 -16.40 -9.99 2.47
N GLU A 91 -16.86 -10.67 3.51
CA GLU A 91 -17.12 -10.09 4.84
C GLU A 91 -15.80 -9.69 5.53
N SER A 92 -14.76 -10.49 5.33
CA SER A 92 -13.41 -10.18 5.83
C SER A 92 -12.83 -8.97 5.11
N PHE A 93 -12.99 -8.91 3.78
CA PHE A 93 -12.63 -7.72 3.00
C PHE A 93 -13.38 -6.48 3.49
N SER A 94 -14.71 -6.56 3.60
CA SER A 94 -15.55 -5.42 3.99
C SER A 94 -15.18 -4.87 5.38
N ARG A 95 -14.91 -5.76 6.35
CA ARG A 95 -14.44 -5.36 7.69
C ARG A 95 -13.07 -4.69 7.64
N ALA A 96 -12.13 -5.27 6.90
CA ALA A 96 -10.78 -4.72 6.77
C ALA A 96 -10.80 -3.35 6.05
N PHE A 97 -11.55 -3.25 4.95
CA PHE A 97 -11.73 -2.02 4.19
C PHE A 97 -12.34 -0.92 5.06
N LYS A 98 -13.44 -1.21 5.77
CA LYS A 98 -14.07 -0.24 6.68
C LYS A 98 -13.16 0.21 7.82
N LYS A 99 -12.32 -0.68 8.35
CA LYS A 99 -11.33 -0.29 9.38
C LYS A 99 -10.27 0.69 8.86
N VAL A 100 -9.97 0.62 7.56
CA VAL A 100 -8.93 1.41 6.91
C VAL A 100 -9.48 2.73 6.37
N PHE A 101 -10.63 2.70 5.70
CA PHE A 101 -11.24 3.85 5.01
C PHE A 101 -12.43 4.47 5.76
N ALA A 102 -12.83 3.91 6.91
CA ALA A 102 -14.02 4.30 7.68
C ALA A 102 -15.37 4.12 6.95
N GLN A 103 -15.36 3.64 5.71
CA GLN A 103 -16.53 3.34 4.88
C GLN A 103 -16.49 1.89 4.42
N SER A 104 -17.65 1.26 4.26
CA SER A 104 -17.75 -0.03 3.56
C SER A 104 -17.37 0.12 2.08
N PRO A 105 -17.01 -0.98 1.39
CA PRO A 105 -16.69 -0.94 -0.04
C PRO A 105 -17.80 -0.34 -0.91
N SER A 106 -19.07 -0.64 -0.60
CA SER A 106 -20.22 -0.12 -1.33
C SER A 106 -20.39 1.39 -1.11
N GLU A 107 -20.35 1.85 0.15
CA GLU A 107 -20.40 3.29 0.48
C GLU A 107 -19.26 4.05 -0.21
N PHE A 108 -18.04 3.49 -0.20
CA PHE A 108 -16.88 4.10 -0.84
C PHE A 108 -17.02 4.20 -2.37
N ARG A 109 -17.61 3.19 -3.02
CA ARG A 109 -17.89 3.21 -4.47
C ARG A 109 -18.84 4.33 -4.85
N HIS A 110 -19.89 4.55 -4.05
CA HIS A 110 -20.89 5.58 -4.32
C HIS A 110 -20.38 6.98 -3.97
N GLN A 111 -19.72 7.11 -2.82
CA GLN A 111 -19.22 8.37 -2.29
C GLN A 111 -17.89 8.16 -1.57
N SER A 112 -16.80 8.22 -2.33
CA SER A 112 -15.45 7.97 -1.83
C SER A 112 -14.95 9.12 -0.94
N ASN A 113 -14.58 8.80 0.30
CA ASN A 113 -13.89 9.72 1.20
C ASN A 113 -12.39 9.40 1.29
N TRP A 114 -11.62 9.96 0.35
CA TRP A 114 -10.16 9.80 0.32
C TRP A 114 -9.43 10.53 1.44
N LEU A 115 -10.06 11.54 2.06
CA LEU A 115 -9.44 12.35 3.11
C LEU A 115 -9.02 11.50 4.32
N GLN A 116 -9.84 10.51 4.68
CA GLN A 116 -9.56 9.63 5.82
C GLN A 116 -8.34 8.74 5.59
N TRP A 117 -8.12 8.28 4.36
CA TRP A 117 -6.91 7.53 3.99
C TRP A 117 -5.68 8.41 4.15
N HIS A 118 -5.67 9.58 3.53
CA HIS A 118 -4.53 10.48 3.56
C HIS A 118 -4.22 10.92 4.99
N GLN A 119 -5.20 11.35 5.79
CA GLN A 119 -4.93 11.74 7.18
C GLN A 119 -4.25 10.64 8.02
N LYS A 120 -4.68 9.37 7.83
CA LYS A 120 -4.20 8.25 8.62
C LYS A 120 -2.86 7.68 8.15
N TYR A 121 -2.56 7.77 6.86
CA TYR A 121 -1.39 7.09 6.27
C TYR A 121 -0.37 8.03 5.58
N HIS A 122 -0.64 9.33 5.45
CA HIS A 122 0.24 10.31 4.81
C HIS A 122 1.63 10.42 5.44
N TYR A 123 1.76 10.26 6.77
CA TYR A 123 3.08 10.24 7.43
C TYR A 123 3.97 9.08 6.93
N ARG A 124 3.38 7.95 6.50
CA ARG A 124 4.13 6.80 5.99
C ARG A 124 4.47 6.94 4.51
N GLU A 125 3.55 7.48 3.71
CA GLU A 125 3.79 7.77 2.29
C GLU A 125 4.98 8.73 2.12
N ILE A 126 5.07 9.81 2.92
CA ILE A 126 6.22 10.73 2.89
C ILE A 126 7.56 10.02 3.16
N LYS A 127 7.60 9.02 4.05
CA LYS A 127 8.83 8.26 4.31
C LYS A 127 9.21 7.33 3.16
N LEU A 128 8.23 6.79 2.44
CA LEU A 128 8.43 5.97 1.25
C LEU A 128 8.83 6.82 0.05
N GLU A 129 8.18 7.95 -0.17
CA GLU A 129 8.47 8.89 -1.27
C GLU A 129 9.82 9.58 -1.13
N LYS A 130 10.26 9.92 0.09
CA LYS A 130 11.63 10.42 0.32
C LYS A 130 12.74 9.42 -0.03
N ASN A 131 12.38 8.14 -0.19
CA ASN A 131 13.30 7.04 -0.44
C ASN A 131 13.18 6.46 -1.86
N MET A 132 12.07 6.73 -2.55
CA MET A 132 11.88 6.42 -3.96
C MET A 132 12.47 7.58 -4.77
N ASN A 133 13.42 7.30 -5.65
CA ASN A 133 13.98 8.31 -6.54
C ASN A 133 12.95 8.60 -7.66
N VAL A 134 11.89 9.34 -7.31
CA VAL A 134 10.83 9.72 -8.25
C VAL A 134 11.30 10.96 -9.00
N GLU A 135 11.67 10.81 -10.27
CA GLU A 135 11.77 11.96 -11.17
C GLU A 135 10.39 12.56 -11.34
N ILE A 136 10.11 13.64 -10.61
CA ILE A 136 8.91 14.44 -10.82
C ILE A 136 9.06 15.14 -12.17
N LYS A 137 8.49 14.55 -13.22
CA LYS A 137 8.28 15.25 -14.49
C LYS A 137 7.39 16.46 -14.20
N HIS A 138 7.93 17.66 -14.39
CA HIS A 138 7.17 18.90 -14.29
C HIS A 138 6.14 18.92 -15.43
N PHE A 139 4.90 18.55 -15.12
CA PHE A 139 3.75 18.81 -15.98
C PHE A 139 3.25 20.22 -15.70
N GLN A 140 2.84 20.96 -16.75
CA GLN A 140 2.19 22.26 -16.55
C GLN A 140 0.99 22.08 -15.62
N GLN A 141 0.93 22.94 -14.61
CA GLN A 141 -0.08 22.91 -13.57
C GLN A 141 -1.44 23.23 -14.19
N VAL A 142 -2.16 22.19 -14.60
CA VAL A 142 -3.60 22.24 -14.79
C VAL A 142 -4.21 22.15 -13.39
N ASP A 143 -5.34 22.81 -13.14
CA ASP A 143 -6.10 22.64 -11.90
C ASP A 143 -6.61 21.18 -11.80
N VAL A 144 -5.71 20.26 -11.43
CA VAL A 144 -6.03 18.87 -11.22
C VAL A 144 -6.44 18.74 -9.77
N LEU A 145 -7.70 18.40 -9.52
CA LEU A 145 -8.21 17.97 -8.22
C LEU A 145 -7.42 16.73 -7.74
N LEU A 146 -6.21 16.87 -7.20
CA LEU A 146 -5.44 15.79 -6.55
C LEU A 146 -5.30 14.47 -7.36
N PHE A 147 -5.42 14.47 -8.70
CA PHE A 147 -5.45 13.23 -9.52
C PHE A 147 -4.12 12.87 -10.23
N GLY A 148 -3.12 13.75 -10.25
CA GLY A 148 -2.02 13.65 -11.21
C GLY A 148 -0.88 12.64 -10.92
N ILE A 149 -0.64 12.24 -9.67
CA ILE A 149 0.56 11.44 -9.33
C ILE A 149 0.30 9.92 -9.39
N MET A 150 -0.95 9.48 -9.30
CA MET A 150 -1.28 8.05 -9.15
C MET A 150 -1.32 7.26 -10.47
N ALA A 151 -1.40 7.93 -11.62
CA ALA A 151 -1.42 7.26 -12.92
C ALA A 151 -0.03 6.77 -13.39
N LEU A 152 1.07 7.32 -12.85
CA LEU A 152 2.42 7.02 -13.34
C LEU A 152 3.08 5.78 -12.72
N ILE A 153 2.46 5.14 -11.73
CA ILE A 153 3.05 4.01 -10.97
C ILE A 153 2.40 2.67 -11.36
N MET A 154 1.36 2.66 -12.20
CA MET A 154 0.66 1.43 -12.61
C MET A 154 0.69 1.19 -14.13
N ALA A 155 1.77 1.58 -14.79
CA ALA A 155 2.08 1.22 -16.18
C ALA A 155 3.47 0.55 -16.25
#